data_AF-A0A251UPE8-F1
#
_entry.id   AF-A0A251UPE8-F1
#
_cell.length_a   1.000
_cell.length_b   1.000
_cell.length_c   1.000
_cell.angle_alpha   90.00
_cell.angle_beta   90.00
_cell.angle_gamma   90.00
#
_symmetry.space_group_name_H-M   'P 1'
#
loop_
_entity.id
_entity.type
_entity.pdbx_description
1 polymer ?
#
loop_
_entity_poly.entity_id
_entity_poly.type
_entity_poly.pdbx_seq_one_letter_code
_entity_poly.pdbx_strand_id
1 'polypeptide(L)'
;MKRYSDRKYEAKKLFKSKGGYNDLESARAFHPKDMPYDNWLRTIEGFREAKYIKRSEANTLVREKQQFPYRGGTSSYGSTAYKNDMDWVPTYAKTHTDNQGNWVDPVAEQNYRNIQQATSQWSGEGPPIAPYQEALGERRGWYRGMGPKPSSNTSSHSSSNMSSSQARTQEPFSEDFVNSLFQTPSFLNQLNNYLASQGKGKGKSKGYDSDNLFDNESDDEPNDNDDDE
;
A
#
# COMPACT_ATOMS: atom_id res chain seq x y z
N MET A 1 2.98 25.52 -11.91
CA MET A 1 2.84 24.37 -12.84
C MET A 1 1.71 23.46 -12.33
N LYS A 2 0.78 22.96 -13.17
CA LYS A 2 -0.27 22.03 -12.70
C LYS A 2 0.36 20.66 -12.40
N ARG A 3 0.08 20.08 -11.23
CA ARG A 3 0.64 18.77 -10.83
C ARG A 3 0.18 17.69 -11.82
N TYR A 4 0.99 16.64 -12.00
CA TYR A 4 0.64 15.53 -12.89
C TYR A 4 -0.64 14.80 -12.45
N SER A 5 -0.86 14.68 -11.14
CA SER A 5 -2.07 14.10 -10.54
C SER A 5 -3.34 14.89 -10.90
N ASP A 6 -3.29 16.22 -10.86
CA ASP A 6 -4.41 17.10 -11.22
C ASP A 6 -4.86 16.88 -12.67
N ARG A 7 -3.91 16.61 -13.57
CA ARG A 7 -4.20 16.32 -14.99
C ARG A 7 -5.04 15.05 -15.15
N LYS A 8 -4.73 13.98 -14.41
CA LYS A 8 -5.51 12.72 -14.44
C LYS A 8 -6.92 12.92 -13.87
N TYR A 9 -7.02 13.65 -12.76
CA TYR A 9 -8.31 13.94 -12.13
C TYR A 9 -9.23 14.76 -13.04
N GLU A 10 -8.73 15.87 -13.60
CA GLU A 10 -9.50 16.73 -14.50
C GLU A 10 -9.87 16.01 -15.81
N ALA A 11 -8.96 15.20 -16.36
CA ALA A 11 -9.26 14.34 -17.51
C ALA A 11 -10.40 13.36 -17.20
N LYS A 12 -10.39 12.72 -16.01
CA LYS A 12 -11.45 11.80 -15.60
C LYS A 12 -12.79 12.52 -15.37
N LYS A 13 -12.76 13.74 -14.83
CA LYS A 13 -13.93 14.59 -14.63
C LYS A 13 -14.55 15.04 -15.96
N LEU A 14 -13.71 15.45 -16.92
CA LEU A 14 -14.16 15.79 -18.26
C LEU A 14 -14.79 14.59 -18.96
N PHE A 15 -14.12 13.43 -18.93
CA PHE A 15 -14.65 12.17 -19.47
C PHE A 15 -16.06 11.89 -18.94
N LYS A 16 -16.26 11.90 -17.62
CA LYS A 16 -17.57 11.64 -17.00
C LYS A 16 -18.64 12.67 -17.37
N SER A 17 -18.27 13.95 -17.50
CA SER A 17 -19.24 15.03 -17.78
C SER A 17 -19.69 15.11 -19.24
N LYS A 18 -18.92 14.53 -20.19
CA LYS A 18 -19.18 14.57 -21.63
C LYS A 18 -19.68 13.25 -22.21
N GLY A 19 -20.33 12.42 -21.39
CA GLY A 19 -20.93 11.15 -21.81
C GLY A 19 -20.36 9.94 -21.06
N GLY A 20 -19.10 10.02 -20.64
CA GLY A 20 -18.45 9.02 -19.81
C GLY A 20 -18.54 7.63 -20.39
N TYR A 21 -18.97 6.67 -19.56
CA TYR A 21 -19.11 5.27 -19.96
C TYR A 21 -20.35 4.99 -20.82
N ASN A 22 -21.34 5.90 -20.81
CA ASN A 22 -22.64 5.70 -21.46
C ASN A 22 -22.67 6.24 -22.89
N ASP A 23 -21.85 7.26 -23.18
CA ASP A 23 -21.73 7.88 -24.49
C ASP A 23 -20.26 8.20 -24.78
N LEU A 24 -19.57 7.20 -25.35
CA LEU A 24 -18.14 7.29 -25.66
C LEU A 24 -17.86 8.21 -26.85
N GLU A 25 -18.80 8.37 -27.77
CA GLU A 25 -18.62 9.21 -28.95
C GLU A 25 -18.54 10.67 -28.53
N SER A 26 -19.49 11.12 -27.69
CA SER A 26 -19.44 12.44 -27.07
C SER A 26 -18.19 12.60 -26.20
N ALA A 27 -17.83 11.60 -25.39
CA ALA A 27 -16.64 11.71 -24.54
C ALA A 27 -15.33 11.86 -25.34
N ARG A 28 -15.22 11.20 -26.50
CA ARG A 28 -14.07 11.33 -27.41
C ARG A 28 -14.02 12.70 -28.08
N ALA A 29 -15.16 13.32 -28.38
CA ALA A 29 -15.22 14.63 -29.05
C ALA A 29 -14.70 15.79 -28.18
N PHE A 30 -14.72 15.67 -26.85
CA PHE A 30 -14.30 16.73 -25.93
C PHE A 30 -13.01 16.37 -25.19
N HIS A 31 -11.86 16.80 -25.73
CA HIS A 31 -10.55 16.59 -25.10
C HIS A 31 -10.03 17.84 -24.37
N PRO A 32 -9.14 17.67 -23.36
CA PRO A 32 -8.45 18.80 -22.73
C PRO A 32 -7.59 19.57 -23.74
N LYS A 33 -7.58 20.91 -23.65
CA LYS A 33 -6.79 21.79 -24.56
C LYS A 33 -5.30 21.43 -24.59
N ASP A 34 -4.74 21.07 -23.43
CA ASP A 34 -3.32 20.77 -23.26
C ASP A 34 -2.97 19.29 -23.53
N MET A 35 -3.93 18.50 -24.02
CA MET A 35 -3.76 17.07 -24.30
C MET A 35 -3.99 16.79 -25.79
N PRO A 36 -2.98 16.26 -26.52
CA PRO A 36 -3.17 15.83 -27.90
C PRO A 36 -4.31 14.83 -28.05
N TYR A 37 -5.05 14.92 -29.16
CA TYR A 37 -6.23 14.10 -29.39
C TYR A 37 -5.96 12.59 -29.32
N ASP A 38 -4.86 12.12 -29.92
CA ASP A 38 -4.49 10.70 -29.87
C ASP A 38 -4.20 10.22 -28.44
N ASN A 39 -3.59 11.08 -27.61
CA ASN A 39 -3.36 10.78 -26.20
C ASN A 39 -4.69 10.75 -25.41
N TRP A 40 -5.65 11.59 -25.79
CA TRP A 40 -7.00 11.55 -25.21
C TRP A 40 -7.72 10.25 -25.53
N LEU A 41 -7.64 9.77 -26.78
CA LEU A 41 -8.22 8.48 -27.17
C LEU A 41 -7.61 7.34 -26.36
N ARG A 42 -6.27 7.28 -26.24
CA ARG A 42 -5.58 6.29 -25.39
C ARG A 42 -6.01 6.37 -23.92
N THR A 43 -6.19 7.59 -23.40
CA THR A 43 -6.64 7.82 -22.02
C THR A 43 -8.06 7.27 -21.79
N ILE A 44 -8.97 7.50 -22.75
CA ILE A 44 -10.34 6.94 -22.71
C ILE A 44 -10.29 5.41 -22.72
N GLU A 45 -9.45 4.79 -23.55
CA GLU A 45 -9.31 3.34 -23.55
C GLU A 45 -8.81 2.81 -22.19
N GLY A 46 -7.81 3.46 -21.59
CA GLY A 46 -7.37 3.11 -20.24
C GLY A 46 -8.45 3.27 -19.17
N PHE A 47 -9.31 4.30 -19.27
CA PHE A 47 -10.46 4.44 -18.36
C PHE A 47 -11.48 3.31 -18.46
N ARG A 48 -11.53 2.61 -19.60
CA ARG A 48 -12.46 1.52 -19.89
C ARG A 48 -11.91 0.16 -19.48
N GLU A 49 -10.63 0.03 -19.19
CA GLU A 49 -10.09 -1.26 -18.78
C GLU A 49 -10.71 -1.71 -17.47
N ALA A 50 -11.21 -2.95 -17.48
CA ALA A 50 -11.93 -3.53 -16.34
C ALA A 50 -11.08 -3.53 -15.05
N LYS A 51 -9.74 -3.68 -15.16
CA LYS A 51 -8.84 -3.62 -14.00
C LYS A 51 -8.88 -2.27 -13.29
N TYR A 52 -8.91 -1.17 -14.04
CA TYR A 52 -8.92 0.19 -13.48
C TYR A 52 -10.31 0.60 -13.00
N ILE A 53 -11.38 0.16 -13.66
CA ILE A 53 -12.76 0.36 -13.19
C ILE A 53 -12.94 -0.30 -11.82
N LYS A 54 -12.66 -1.61 -11.72
CA LYS A 54 -12.79 -2.36 -10.45
C LYS A 54 -11.97 -1.73 -9.32
N ARG A 55 -10.73 -1.33 -9.62
CA ARG A 55 -9.87 -0.66 -8.64
C ARG A 55 -10.44 0.69 -8.21
N SER A 56 -10.91 1.50 -9.15
CA SER A 56 -11.51 2.81 -8.86
C SER A 56 -12.75 2.67 -7.99
N GLU A 57 -13.64 1.71 -8.27
CA GLU A 57 -14.86 1.47 -7.50
C GLU A 57 -14.53 1.01 -6.07
N ALA A 58 -13.64 0.03 -5.93
CA ALA A 58 -13.18 -0.43 -4.61
C ALA A 58 -12.57 0.73 -3.80
N ASN A 59 -11.75 1.56 -4.45
CA ASN A 59 -11.11 2.72 -3.83
C ASN A 59 -12.12 3.80 -3.39
N THR A 60 -13.21 3.99 -4.13
CA THR A 60 -14.30 4.89 -3.75
C THR A 60 -15.03 4.34 -2.53
N LEU A 61 -15.43 3.06 -2.55
CA LEU A 61 -16.11 2.41 -1.42
C LEU A 61 -15.28 2.41 -0.14
N VAL A 62 -13.95 2.29 -0.26
CA VAL A 62 -13.05 2.38 0.90
C VAL A 62 -12.99 3.81 1.43
N ARG A 63 -12.91 4.82 0.56
CA ARG A 63 -12.91 6.25 0.95
C ARG A 63 -14.22 6.66 1.62
N GLU A 64 -15.36 6.18 1.14
CA GLU A 64 -16.68 6.43 1.75
C GLU A 64 -16.79 5.89 3.18
N LYS A 65 -16.00 4.88 3.54
CA LYS A 65 -15.96 4.29 4.89
C LYS A 65 -14.96 4.98 5.82
N GLN A 66 -14.14 5.89 5.33
CA GLN A 66 -13.18 6.61 6.17
C GLN A 66 -13.92 7.65 7.01
N GLN A 67 -13.60 7.72 8.30
CA GLN A 67 -14.18 8.72 9.20
C GLN A 67 -13.74 10.14 8.85
N PHE A 68 -12.49 10.29 8.43
CA PHE A 68 -11.91 11.55 7.97
C PHE A 68 -10.87 11.28 6.86
N PRO A 69 -10.52 12.28 6.04
CA PRO A 69 -9.59 12.10 4.92
C PRO A 69 -8.19 11.68 5.38
N TYR A 70 -7.63 10.65 4.73
CA TYR A 70 -6.21 10.28 4.88
C TYR A 70 -5.36 10.96 3.81
N ARG A 71 -4.23 11.58 4.20
CA ARG A 71 -3.33 12.34 3.32
C ARG A 71 -2.04 11.62 2.95
N GLY A 72 -1.73 10.47 3.54
CA GLY A 72 -0.54 9.66 3.22
C GLY A 72 -0.59 8.92 1.88
N GLY A 73 -1.54 9.24 1.00
CA GLY A 73 -1.70 8.58 -0.29
C GLY A 73 -2.10 7.12 -0.18
N THR A 74 -1.50 6.27 -1.03
CA THR A 74 -1.68 4.81 -1.03
C THR A 74 -0.73 4.08 -0.09
N SER A 75 0.27 4.78 0.45
CA SER A 75 1.23 4.22 1.39
C SER A 75 0.54 3.87 2.70
N SER A 76 0.91 2.74 3.29
CA SER A 76 0.53 2.42 4.66
C SER A 76 1.24 3.39 5.62
N TYR A 77 0.67 3.56 6.81
CA TYR A 77 1.27 4.41 7.84
C TYR A 77 2.75 4.07 8.12
N GLY A 78 3.08 2.80 8.33
CA GLY A 78 4.45 2.35 8.57
C GLY A 78 5.34 2.47 7.34
N SER A 79 4.78 2.35 6.13
CA SER A 79 5.54 2.66 4.91
C SER A 79 5.85 4.15 4.82
N THR A 80 4.92 5.03 5.19
CA THR A 80 5.15 6.48 5.26
C THR A 80 6.20 6.81 6.30
N ALA A 81 6.14 6.22 7.50
CA ALA A 81 7.15 6.38 8.54
C ALA A 81 8.55 5.98 8.00
N TYR A 82 8.66 4.79 7.41
CA TYR A 82 9.91 4.27 6.85
C TYR A 82 10.45 5.14 5.70
N LYS A 83 9.62 5.49 4.71
CA LYS A 83 10.04 6.27 3.53
C LYS A 83 10.51 7.68 3.89
N ASN A 84 9.97 8.25 4.96
CA ASN A 84 10.27 9.63 5.38
C ASN A 84 11.25 9.69 6.56
N ASP A 85 11.78 8.55 7.02
CA ASP A 85 12.62 8.45 8.22
C ASP A 85 11.99 9.16 9.44
N MET A 86 10.68 8.94 9.62
CA MET A 86 9.90 9.58 10.67
C MET A 86 9.51 8.57 11.75
N ASP A 87 9.49 9.03 13.00
CA ASP A 87 8.87 8.29 14.09
C ASP A 87 7.33 8.25 13.94
N TRP A 88 6.67 7.40 14.73
CA TRP A 88 5.25 7.11 14.61
C TRP A 88 4.36 8.32 14.88
N VAL A 89 4.68 9.17 15.87
CA VAL A 89 3.85 10.35 16.21
C VAL A 89 3.91 11.42 15.10
N PRO A 90 5.10 11.84 14.60
CA PRO A 90 5.20 12.73 13.44
C PRO A 90 4.53 12.17 12.19
N THR A 91 4.58 10.85 11.98
CA THR A 91 3.87 10.19 10.87
C THR A 91 2.35 10.39 10.97
N TYR A 92 1.80 10.49 12.19
CA TYR A 92 0.37 10.74 12.38
C TYR A 92 0.01 12.10 11.84
N ALA A 93 0.73 13.13 12.29
CA ALA A 93 0.53 14.50 11.86
C ALA A 93 0.63 14.60 10.33
N LYS A 94 1.73 14.10 9.74
CA LYS A 94 1.95 14.14 8.28
C LYS A 94 0.80 13.54 7.47
N THR A 95 0.15 12.50 7.99
CA THR A 95 -0.91 11.79 7.28
C THR A 95 -2.32 12.34 7.54
N HIS A 96 -2.46 13.29 8.46
CA HIS A 96 -3.72 13.87 8.92
C HIS A 96 -3.72 15.41 8.98
N THR A 97 -2.70 16.05 8.42
CA THR A 97 -2.70 17.49 8.14
C THR A 97 -2.69 17.75 6.64
N ASP A 98 -3.17 18.93 6.23
CA ASP A 98 -2.98 19.43 4.88
C ASP A 98 -1.55 19.96 4.66
N ASN A 99 -1.28 20.45 3.45
CA ASN A 99 0.04 20.99 3.08
C ASN A 99 0.37 22.31 3.81
N GLN A 100 -0.59 22.93 4.48
CA GLN A 100 -0.41 24.14 5.29
C GLN A 100 -0.24 23.81 6.78
N GLY A 101 -0.32 22.52 7.14
CA GLY A 101 -0.22 22.05 8.52
C GLY A 101 -1.54 22.07 9.29
N ASN A 102 -2.67 22.36 8.64
CA ASN A 102 -3.98 22.32 9.31
C ASN A 102 -4.47 20.88 9.42
N TRP A 103 -5.09 20.53 10.56
CA TRP A 103 -5.72 19.24 10.74
C TRP A 103 -6.89 19.03 9.77
N VAL A 104 -6.96 17.86 9.15
CA VAL A 104 -8.02 17.51 8.20
C VAL A 104 -9.39 17.36 8.87
N ASP A 105 -9.42 17.12 10.18
CA ASP A 105 -10.62 16.94 10.98
C ASP A 105 -10.31 17.16 12.48
N PRO A 106 -11.20 17.76 13.28
CA PRO A 106 -11.01 17.92 14.73
C PRO A 106 -10.79 16.61 15.50
N VAL A 107 -11.40 15.50 15.06
CA VAL A 107 -11.19 14.18 15.65
C VAL A 107 -9.75 13.72 15.41
N ALA A 108 -9.19 14.01 14.22
CA ALA A 108 -7.81 13.68 13.92
C ALA A 108 -6.84 14.47 14.81
N GLU A 109 -7.11 15.75 15.07
CA GLU A 109 -6.33 16.56 16.02
C GLU A 109 -6.39 15.98 17.44
N GLN A 110 -7.57 15.61 17.92
CA GLN A 110 -7.71 15.03 19.26
C GLN A 110 -6.97 13.70 19.38
N ASN A 111 -7.08 12.83 18.37
CA ASN A 111 -6.35 11.58 18.31
C ASN A 111 -4.84 11.80 18.37
N TYR A 112 -4.32 12.81 17.66
CA TYR A 112 -2.90 13.17 17.73
C TYR A 112 -2.47 13.54 19.14
N ARG A 113 -3.25 14.40 19.83
CA ARG A 113 -2.95 14.80 21.22
C ARG A 113 -2.93 13.60 22.16
N ASN A 114 -3.89 12.67 22.01
CA ASN A 114 -3.95 11.45 22.80
C ASN A 114 -2.73 10.55 22.55
N ILE A 115 -2.35 10.36 21.28
CA ILE A 115 -1.16 9.58 20.89
C ILE A 115 0.12 10.22 21.45
N GLN A 116 0.26 11.54 21.31
CA GLN A 116 1.43 12.29 21.78
C GLN A 116 1.59 12.19 23.30
N GLN A 117 0.49 12.36 24.04
CA GLN A 117 0.48 12.21 25.50
C GLN A 117 0.84 10.78 25.91
N ALA A 118 0.22 9.76 25.29
CA ALA A 118 0.50 8.37 25.61
C ALA A 118 1.94 7.98 25.29
N THR A 119 2.51 8.49 24.19
CA THR A 119 3.92 8.26 23.81
C THR A 119 4.87 8.92 24.80
N SER A 120 4.55 10.10 25.30
CA SER A 120 5.39 10.80 26.29
C SER A 120 5.43 10.11 27.65
N GLN A 121 4.39 9.34 27.99
CA GLN A 121 4.27 8.59 29.24
C GLN A 121 4.71 7.12 29.09
N TRP A 122 5.04 6.69 27.87
CA TRP A 122 5.37 5.31 27.57
C TRP A 122 6.82 4.99 27.95
N SER A 123 7.03 3.90 28.67
CA SER A 123 8.34 3.40 29.08
C SER A 123 8.68 2.02 28.53
N GLY A 124 7.82 1.46 27.67
CA GLY A 124 8.03 0.16 27.04
C GLY A 124 8.86 0.22 25.76
N GLU A 125 9.20 -0.94 25.23
CA GLU A 125 9.85 -1.08 23.92
C GLU A 125 8.84 -0.89 22.78
N GLY A 126 9.18 -0.05 21.79
CA GLY A 126 8.32 0.28 20.65
C GLY A 126 7.23 1.33 20.94
N PRO A 127 6.35 1.65 19.97
CA PRO A 127 5.29 2.64 20.15
C PRO A 127 4.14 2.10 21.06
N PRO A 128 3.48 2.97 21.85
CA PRO A 128 2.32 2.57 22.64
C PRO A 128 1.15 2.23 21.72
N ILE A 129 0.84 0.94 21.54
CA ILE A 129 -0.07 0.51 20.47
C ILE A 129 -1.54 0.91 20.68
N ALA A 130 -2.01 0.91 21.94
CA ALA A 130 -3.41 1.19 22.28
C ALA A 130 -3.96 2.52 21.70
N PRO A 131 -3.31 3.69 21.89
CA PRO A 131 -3.80 4.96 21.34
C PRO A 131 -3.86 4.97 19.80
N TYR A 132 -2.97 4.23 19.11
CA TYR A 132 -3.06 4.12 17.66
C TYR A 132 -4.20 3.20 17.21
N GLN A 133 -4.53 2.15 17.97
CA GLN A 133 -5.70 1.33 17.68
C GLN A 133 -7.00 2.10 17.88
N GLU A 134 -7.06 2.97 18.88
CA GLU A 134 -8.20 3.86 19.09
C GLU A 134 -8.33 4.86 17.94
N ALA A 135 -7.23 5.51 17.54
CA ALA A 135 -7.22 6.52 16.49
C ALA A 135 -7.44 5.97 15.07
N LEU A 136 -6.80 4.85 14.72
CA LEU A 136 -6.82 4.28 13.37
C LEU A 136 -7.85 3.15 13.21
N GLY A 137 -8.41 2.69 14.32
CA GLY A 137 -9.35 1.57 14.40
C GLY A 137 -8.67 0.21 14.57
N GLU A 138 -9.47 -0.77 15.00
CA GLU A 138 -8.99 -2.12 15.22
C GLU A 138 -8.97 -2.96 13.93
N ARG A 139 -8.01 -3.89 13.84
CA ARG A 139 -7.96 -4.94 12.81
C ARG A 139 -7.54 -6.28 13.43
N ARG A 140 -8.12 -7.38 12.95
CA ARG A 140 -7.75 -8.73 13.39
C ARG A 140 -6.35 -9.09 12.88
N GLY A 141 -5.52 -9.63 13.76
CA GLY A 141 -4.16 -10.11 13.44
C GLY A 141 -3.13 -9.03 13.06
N TRP A 142 -3.53 -7.76 12.95
CA TRP A 142 -2.66 -6.65 12.52
C TRP A 142 -2.99 -5.37 13.29
N TYR A 143 -1.96 -4.62 13.66
CA TYR A 143 -2.08 -3.22 14.04
C TYR A 143 -2.14 -2.38 12.77
N ARG A 144 -3.19 -1.58 12.63
CA ARG A 144 -3.37 -0.75 11.43
C ARG A 144 -2.15 0.15 11.27
N GLY A 145 -1.47 0.01 10.14
CA GLY A 145 -0.32 0.84 9.82
C GLY A 145 0.99 0.45 10.50
N MET A 146 1.00 -0.43 11.52
CA MET A 146 2.22 -0.78 12.26
C MET A 146 2.70 -2.22 12.04
N GLY A 147 1.86 -3.08 11.45
CA GLY A 147 2.25 -4.44 11.11
C GLY A 147 1.51 -5.52 11.90
N PRO A 148 2.01 -6.76 11.88
CA PRO A 148 1.34 -7.90 12.52
C PRO A 148 1.25 -7.73 14.03
N LYS A 149 0.10 -8.13 14.60
CA LYS A 149 -0.02 -8.28 16.05
C LYS A 149 0.88 -9.44 16.48
N PRO A 150 1.61 -9.34 17.60
CA PRO A 150 2.28 -10.50 18.16
C PRO A 150 1.24 -11.59 18.39
N SER A 151 1.55 -12.84 18.01
CA SER A 151 0.61 -13.94 18.24
C SER A 151 0.45 -14.10 19.75
N SER A 152 -0.75 -13.85 20.25
CA SER A 152 -1.08 -14.15 21.63
C SER A 152 -1.03 -15.67 21.81
N ASN A 153 0.10 -16.20 22.29
CA ASN A 153 0.18 -17.54 22.86
C ASN A 153 -0.50 -17.54 24.23
N THR A 154 -1.78 -17.20 24.28
CA THR A 154 -2.64 -17.50 25.43
C THR A 154 -3.42 -18.75 25.08
N SER A 155 -2.86 -19.87 25.52
CA SER A 155 -3.51 -21.17 25.60
C SER A 155 -4.74 -21.10 26.50
N SER A 156 -5.92 -20.90 25.91
CA SER A 156 -7.19 -21.28 26.53
C SER A 156 -8.30 -21.34 25.47
N HIS A 157 -8.42 -22.52 24.86
CA HIS A 157 -9.68 -23.25 24.60
C HIS A 157 -10.87 -22.42 24.09
N SER A 158 -11.11 -22.45 22.77
CA SER A 158 -12.35 -22.97 22.16
C SER A 158 -12.51 -22.42 20.74
N SER A 159 -12.02 -23.17 19.76
CA SER A 159 -12.66 -23.23 18.45
C SER A 159 -12.50 -24.65 17.93
N SER A 160 -13.42 -25.52 18.34
CA SER A 160 -13.66 -26.79 17.70
C SER A 160 -14.11 -26.54 16.26
N ASN A 161 -13.17 -26.67 15.33
CA ASN A 161 -13.36 -27.26 14.00
C ASN A 161 -12.12 -26.97 13.19
N MET A 162 -11.10 -27.81 13.31
CA MET A 162 -10.26 -28.16 12.17
C MET A 162 -9.97 -29.64 12.22
N SER A 163 -10.38 -30.28 11.13
CA SER A 163 -10.22 -31.69 10.83
C SER A 163 -8.74 -32.09 10.84
N SER A 164 -8.49 -33.21 11.52
CA SER A 164 -7.45 -34.23 11.30
C SER A 164 -5.98 -33.81 11.10
N SER A 165 -5.21 -34.15 12.15
CA SER A 165 -3.91 -34.84 12.14
C SER A 165 -2.70 -34.20 11.42
N GLN A 166 -1.85 -33.53 12.20
CA GLN A 166 -0.51 -34.03 12.56
C GLN A 166 0.13 -33.10 13.59
N ALA A 167 0.46 -33.65 14.77
CA ALA A 167 1.30 -32.97 15.73
C ALA A 167 2.70 -32.85 15.11
N ARG A 168 3.09 -31.63 14.74
CA ARG A 168 4.44 -31.34 14.28
C ARG A 168 5.32 -31.26 15.52
N THR A 169 5.95 -32.37 15.89
CA THR A 169 7.10 -32.38 16.80
C THR A 169 8.11 -31.39 16.24
N GLN A 170 8.33 -30.28 16.96
CA GLN A 170 9.46 -29.40 16.71
C GLN A 170 10.71 -30.12 17.21
N GLU A 171 11.31 -30.95 16.36
CA GLU A 171 12.74 -31.23 16.49
C GLU A 171 13.46 -29.90 16.17
N PRO A 172 14.30 -29.35 17.07
CA PRO A 172 15.06 -28.15 16.78
C PRO A 172 15.94 -28.42 15.55
N PHE A 173 16.08 -27.41 14.69
CA PHE A 173 17.05 -27.39 13.59
C PHE A 173 18.46 -27.60 14.16
N SER A 174 18.87 -28.85 14.34
CA SER A 174 20.20 -29.22 14.80
C SER A 174 21.10 -29.42 13.59
N GLU A 175 22.39 -29.22 13.80
CA GLU A 175 23.40 -29.44 12.77
C GLU A 175 23.38 -30.90 12.28
N ASP A 176 23.09 -31.85 13.16
CA ASP A 176 22.91 -33.26 12.83
C ASP A 176 21.69 -33.51 11.92
N PHE A 177 20.58 -32.82 12.16
CA PHE A 177 19.41 -32.90 11.28
C PHE A 177 19.74 -32.37 9.88
N VAL A 178 20.42 -31.22 9.79
CA VAL A 178 20.84 -30.64 8.50
C VAL A 178 21.82 -31.58 7.78
N ASN A 179 22.80 -32.15 8.50
CA ASN A 179 23.73 -33.11 7.93
C ASN A 179 23.03 -34.39 7.45
N SER A 180 21.96 -34.83 8.13
CA SER A 180 21.15 -35.97 7.68
C SER A 180 20.43 -35.70 6.36
N LEU A 181 20.02 -34.45 6.08
CA LEU A 181 19.38 -34.08 4.82
C LEU A 181 20.35 -34.26 3.65
N PHE A 182 21.60 -33.86 3.80
CA PHE A 182 22.63 -34.04 2.76
C PHE A 182 23.05 -35.51 2.57
N GLN A 183 22.69 -36.40 3.50
CA GLN A 183 22.86 -37.85 3.34
C GLN A 183 21.66 -38.51 2.63
N THR A 184 20.53 -37.80 2.46
CA THR A 184 19.38 -38.32 1.74
C THR A 184 19.50 -38.09 0.22
N PRO A 185 19.53 -39.16 -0.61
CA PRO A 185 19.72 -39.03 -2.06
C PRO A 185 18.62 -38.24 -2.77
N SER A 186 17.39 -38.27 -2.24
CA SER A 186 16.25 -37.52 -2.77
C SER A 186 16.45 -36.01 -2.64
N PHE A 187 16.98 -35.56 -1.50
CA PHE A 187 17.26 -34.14 -1.24
C PHE A 187 18.35 -33.61 -2.19
N LEU A 188 19.44 -34.37 -2.36
CA LEU A 188 20.52 -34.01 -3.29
C LEU A 188 20.02 -33.88 -4.74
N ASN A 189 19.15 -34.79 -5.18
CA ASN A 189 18.57 -34.72 -6.53
C ASN A 189 17.67 -33.49 -6.73
N GLN A 190 16.86 -33.13 -5.73
CA GLN A 190 16.04 -31.91 -5.80
C GLN A 190 16.89 -30.64 -5.82
N LEU A 191 17.96 -30.60 -5.02
CA LEU A 191 18.89 -29.48 -4.97
C LEU A 191 19.60 -29.28 -6.32
N ASN A 192 20.06 -30.37 -6.94
CA ASN A 192 20.72 -30.31 -8.25
C ASN A 192 19.76 -29.84 -9.35
N ASN A 193 18.51 -30.28 -9.33
CA ASN A 193 17.49 -29.82 -10.29
C ASN A 193 17.18 -28.33 -10.13
N TYR A 194 17.15 -27.84 -8.89
CA TYR A 194 16.94 -26.43 -8.61
C TYR A 194 18.09 -25.56 -9.14
N LEU A 195 19.34 -25.95 -8.88
CA LEU A 195 20.52 -25.23 -9.37
C LEU A 195 20.59 -25.21 -10.90
N ALA A 196 20.22 -26.30 -11.56
CA ALA A 196 20.15 -26.38 -13.02
C ALA A 196 19.10 -25.42 -13.63
N SER A 197 18.03 -25.10 -12.88
CA SER A 197 16.94 -24.23 -13.36
C SER A 197 17.30 -22.73 -13.40
N GLN A 198 18.34 -22.31 -12.66
CA GLN A 198 18.73 -20.90 -12.53
C GLN A 198 19.62 -20.39 -13.67
N GLY A 199 20.06 -21.24 -14.59
CA GLY A 199 21.05 -20.92 -15.64
C GLY A 199 20.56 -20.15 -16.87
N LYS A 200 19.38 -19.49 -16.87
CA LYS A 200 18.88 -18.77 -18.05
C LYS A 200 18.33 -17.37 -17.74
N GLY A 201 19.23 -16.43 -17.46
CA GLY A 201 18.93 -15.00 -17.51
C GLY A 201 18.82 -14.52 -18.96
N LYS A 202 17.64 -14.06 -19.40
CA LYS A 202 17.49 -13.24 -20.60
C LYS A 202 17.31 -11.78 -20.20
N GLY A 203 18.28 -10.95 -20.59
CA GLY A 203 18.33 -9.52 -20.37
C GLY A 203 17.21 -8.76 -21.08
N LYS A 204 16.76 -7.69 -20.42
CA LYS A 204 15.80 -6.71 -20.92
C LYS A 204 16.49 -5.76 -21.90
N SER A 205 16.00 -5.66 -23.13
CA SER A 205 16.28 -4.53 -24.03
C SER A 205 15.40 -3.34 -23.65
N LYS A 206 16.01 -2.17 -23.37
CA LYS A 206 15.31 -0.89 -23.14
C LYS A 206 14.76 -0.35 -24.48
N GLY A 207 13.46 -0.49 -24.70
CA GLY A 207 12.68 0.35 -25.61
C GLY A 207 11.89 1.35 -24.78
N TYR A 208 11.77 2.59 -25.24
CA TYR A 208 10.92 3.61 -24.60
C TYR A 208 9.45 3.20 -24.76
N ASP A 209 8.89 2.54 -23.74
CA ASP A 209 7.49 2.13 -23.68
C ASP A 209 6.60 3.26 -23.15
N SER A 210 5.73 3.76 -24.02
CA SER A 210 4.65 4.69 -23.67
C SER A 210 3.49 4.02 -22.92
N ASP A 211 3.63 2.75 -22.57
CA ASP A 211 2.63 1.94 -21.86
C ASP A 211 2.53 2.29 -20.36
N ASN A 212 3.44 3.12 -19.87
CA ASN A 212 3.55 3.52 -18.46
C ASN A 212 2.56 4.59 -17.99
N LEU A 213 1.55 4.99 -18.78
CA LEU A 213 0.58 6.00 -18.32
C LEU A 213 -0.26 5.50 -17.11
N PHE A 214 -0.41 4.18 -17.00
CA PHE A 214 -1.14 3.52 -15.93
C PHE A 214 -0.33 2.52 -15.09
N ASP A 215 0.87 2.15 -15.54
CA ASP A 215 1.73 1.17 -14.86
C ASP A 215 2.94 1.80 -14.13
N ASN A 216 3.24 3.10 -14.34
CA ASN A 216 4.17 3.84 -13.48
C ASN A 216 3.44 4.40 -12.24
N GLU A 217 3.13 3.52 -11.30
CA GLU A 217 3.28 3.84 -9.88
C GLU A 217 4.68 3.36 -9.46
N SER A 218 5.72 3.89 -10.11
CA SER A 218 7.07 3.84 -9.54
C SER A 218 7.07 4.75 -8.31
N ASP A 219 7.48 4.21 -7.17
CA ASP A 219 7.64 4.84 -5.86
C ASP A 219 8.67 5.99 -5.81
N ASP A 220 8.91 6.68 -6.93
CA ASP A 220 9.83 7.81 -7.04
C ASP A 220 9.02 9.10 -7.25
N GLU A 221 8.60 9.75 -6.16
CA GLU A 221 8.36 11.19 -6.21
C GLU A 221 9.71 11.92 -6.06
N PRO A 222 10.00 12.93 -6.90
CA PRO A 222 11.12 13.81 -6.66
C PRO A 222 10.86 14.62 -5.38
N ASN A 223 11.85 14.57 -4.51
CA ASN A 223 11.91 15.30 -3.26
C ASN A 223 12.27 16.76 -3.58
N ASP A 224 11.28 17.58 -3.96
CA ASP A 224 11.49 19.03 -4.09
C ASP A 224 11.25 19.68 -2.73
N ASN A 225 12.28 19.60 -1.89
CA ASN A 225 12.54 20.61 -0.86
C ASN A 225 13.06 21.84 -1.61
N ASP A 226 12.15 22.72 -2.02
CA ASP A 226 12.52 24.11 -2.29
C ASP A 226 12.28 24.88 -0.99
N ASP A 227 13.34 24.93 -0.17
CA ASP A 227 13.59 26.04 0.73
C ASP A 227 13.79 27.28 -0.15
N ASP A 228 12.85 28.23 -0.10
CA ASP A 228 13.11 29.60 -0.55
C ASP A 228 12.73 30.54 0.61
N GLU A 229 13.75 31.24 1.10
CA GLU A 229 13.70 32.40 2.00
C GLU A 229 12.79 33.53 1.48
#